data_AF-A0A930AAL9-F1
#
_entry.id   AF-A0A930AAL9-F1
#
_cell.length_a   1.000
_cell.length_b   1.000
_cell.length_c   1.000
_cell.angle_alpha   90.00
_cell.angle_beta   90.00
_cell.angle_gamma   90.00
#
_symmetry.space_group_name_H-M   'P 1'
#
loop_
_entity.id
_entity.type
_entity.pdbx_description
1 polymer ?
#
loop_
_entity_poly.entity_id
_entity_poly.type
_entity_poly.pdbx_seq_one_letter_code
_entity_poly.pdbx_strand_id
1 'polypeptide(L)'
;MVMFRYKEHFEKYCKENGLSLSLSFAMPAGYETAFGTFDSNSLTVFINKNLLNDREEFEQAFYLFHELRHALQYTNPQSFNNIINESLSYIIMYDGTCYKKVGDKYYKYKINGDEEFLKNLYISQPYEMDANKYAYKKVCEVIGFSKELEQLYHRWMPKSRVPNETYRLIYKEIDKSIKE
;
A
#
# COMPACT_ATOMS: atom_id res chain seq x y z
N MET A 1 29.05 -1.15 -3.73
CA MET A 1 27.59 -1.40 -3.67
C MET A 1 26.99 -1.01 -5.00
N VAL A 2 26.33 -1.94 -5.67
CA VAL A 2 25.45 -1.59 -6.79
C VAL A 2 24.23 -0.92 -6.17
N MET A 3 23.85 0.25 -6.71
CA MET A 3 22.73 1.02 -6.21
C MET A 3 21.49 0.63 -7.02
N PHE A 4 20.40 0.28 -6.34
CA PHE A 4 19.15 -0.03 -7.01
C PHE A 4 18.69 1.15 -7.89
N ARG A 5 18.38 0.86 -9.15
CA ARG A 5 18.09 1.88 -10.17
C ARG A 5 16.63 2.30 -10.15
N TYR A 6 16.23 2.97 -9.07
CA TYR A 6 14.84 3.42 -8.85
C TYR A 6 14.20 4.08 -10.08
N LYS A 7 14.90 5.03 -10.70
CA LYS A 7 14.38 5.81 -11.83
C LYS A 7 14.08 4.94 -13.04
N GLU A 8 14.97 4.00 -13.38
CA GLU A 8 14.78 3.11 -14.53
C GLU A 8 13.55 2.20 -14.33
N HIS A 9 13.42 1.60 -13.14
CA HIS A 9 12.25 0.76 -12.83
C HIS A 9 10.94 1.57 -12.77
N PHE A 10 10.98 2.77 -12.21
CA PHE A 10 9.84 3.68 -12.15
C PHE A 10 9.36 4.10 -13.54
N GLU A 11 10.27 4.58 -14.40
CA GLU A 11 9.95 5.02 -15.76
C GLU A 11 9.41 3.87 -16.61
N LYS A 12 10.01 2.68 -16.50
CA LYS A 12 9.53 1.47 -17.16
C LYS A 12 8.12 1.12 -16.72
N TYR A 13 7.86 1.09 -15.41
CA TYR A 13 6.53 0.79 -14.86
C TYR A 13 5.48 1.79 -15.35
N CYS A 14 5.79 3.09 -15.28
CA CYS A 14 4.88 4.15 -15.71
C CYS A 14 4.54 4.00 -17.20
N LYS A 15 5.55 3.74 -18.05
CA LYS A 15 5.35 3.51 -19.48
C LYS A 15 4.49 2.27 -19.76
N GLU A 16 4.77 1.15 -19.10
CA GLU A 16 4.02 -0.11 -19.28
C GLU A 16 2.54 0.00 -18.87
N ASN A 17 2.24 0.84 -17.87
CA ASN A 17 0.89 1.00 -17.32
C ASN A 17 0.19 2.30 -17.74
N GLY A 18 0.79 3.09 -18.63
CA GLY A 18 0.23 4.37 -19.09
C GLY A 18 0.05 5.41 -17.98
N LEU A 19 0.93 5.42 -16.97
CA LEU A 19 0.85 6.31 -15.81
C LEU A 19 1.71 7.56 -16.01
N SER A 20 1.19 8.71 -15.58
CA SER A 20 1.92 9.98 -15.53
C SER A 20 2.13 10.37 -14.07
N LEU A 21 3.21 9.86 -13.47
CA LEU A 21 3.54 10.02 -12.05
C LEU A 21 4.86 10.78 -11.88
N SER A 22 5.06 11.32 -10.67
CA SER A 22 6.37 11.81 -10.22
C SER A 22 7.02 10.84 -9.25
N LEU A 23 8.36 10.82 -9.22
CA LEU A 23 9.15 10.09 -8.22
C LEU A 23 9.90 11.10 -7.35
N SER A 24 9.71 11.02 -6.04
CA SER A 24 10.41 11.85 -5.06
C SER A 24 11.14 11.00 -4.03
N PHE A 25 12.28 11.49 -3.56
CA PHE A 25 13.01 10.91 -2.43
C PHE A 25 12.92 11.79 -1.17
N ALA A 26 12.23 12.93 -1.26
CA ALA A 26 11.95 13.81 -0.13
C ALA A 26 10.58 13.43 0.44
N MET A 27 10.58 12.71 1.57
CA MET A 27 9.35 12.25 2.21
C MET A 27 8.48 13.43 2.66
N PRO A 28 7.15 13.35 2.51
CA PRO A 28 6.25 14.38 3.01
C PRO A 28 6.24 14.38 4.55
N ALA A 29 5.84 15.52 5.12
CA ALA A 29 5.74 15.68 6.57
C ALA A 29 4.78 14.64 7.18
N GLY A 30 5.21 13.98 8.26
CA GLY A 30 4.45 12.91 8.93
C GLY A 30 4.71 11.50 8.38
N TYR A 31 5.54 11.36 7.34
CA TYR A 31 5.92 10.07 6.74
C TYR A 31 7.44 9.82 6.80
N GLU A 32 8.17 10.52 7.67
CA GLU A 32 9.63 10.45 7.77
C GLU A 32 10.14 9.05 8.15
N THR A 33 9.29 8.26 8.82
CA THR A 33 9.60 6.88 9.24
C THR A 33 9.00 5.81 8.31
N ALA A 34 8.28 6.20 7.26
CA ALA A 34 7.76 5.26 6.27
C ALA A 34 8.85 4.91 5.24
N PHE A 35 8.85 3.68 4.73
CA PHE A 35 9.78 3.26 3.66
C PHE A 35 9.40 3.85 2.30
N GLY A 36 8.12 4.09 2.08
CA GLY A 36 7.55 4.74 0.91
C GLY A 36 6.13 5.21 1.20
N THR A 37 5.58 5.99 0.28
CA THR A 37 4.15 6.30 0.24
C THR A 37 3.77 6.82 -1.15
N PHE A 38 2.54 6.55 -1.60
CA PHE A 38 1.95 7.18 -2.77
C PHE A 38 0.93 8.24 -2.36
N ASP A 39 1.09 9.46 -2.88
CA ASP A 39 0.09 10.52 -2.75
C ASP A 39 -0.76 10.66 -4.01
N SER A 40 -2.04 10.32 -3.89
CA SER A 40 -3.02 10.45 -4.97
C SER A 40 -3.32 11.89 -5.38
N ASN A 41 -3.09 12.89 -4.53
CA ASN A 41 -3.38 14.29 -4.86
C ASN A 41 -2.28 14.89 -5.75
N SER A 42 -1.02 14.64 -5.43
CA SER A 42 0.13 15.10 -6.23
C SER A 42 0.60 14.09 -7.28
N LEU A 43 -0.01 12.90 -7.35
CA LEU A 43 0.39 11.79 -8.23
C LEU A 43 1.89 11.45 -8.10
N THR A 44 2.38 11.45 -6.85
CA THR A 44 3.80 11.27 -6.55
C THR A 44 4.03 10.00 -5.74
N VAL A 45 4.97 9.18 -6.22
CA VAL A 45 5.55 8.07 -5.46
C VAL A 45 6.74 8.61 -4.68
N PHE A 46 6.68 8.48 -3.36
CA PHE A 46 7.75 8.85 -2.45
C PHE A 46 8.48 7.61 -1.97
N ILE A 47 9.81 7.63 -2.00
CA ILE A 47 10.65 6.55 -1.49
C ILE A 47 11.67 7.12 -0.51
N ASN A 48 11.73 6.54 0.68
CA ASN A 48 12.63 6.99 1.73
C ASN A 48 14.03 6.40 1.57
N LYS A 49 14.86 7.06 0.77
CA LYS A 49 16.25 6.63 0.58
C LYS A 49 17.06 6.62 1.87
N ASN A 50 16.76 7.47 2.84
CA ASN A 50 17.51 7.51 4.10
C ASN A 50 17.34 6.21 4.89
N LEU A 51 16.15 5.58 4.84
CA LEU A 51 15.89 4.29 5.51
C LEU A 51 16.34 3.09 4.67
N LEU A 52 16.47 3.27 3.35
CA LEU A 52 16.65 2.20 2.37
C LEU A 52 18.07 2.10 1.80
N ASN A 53 18.93 3.10 1.98
CA ASN A 53 20.24 3.18 1.32
C ASN A 53 21.16 1.99 1.65
N ASP A 54 21.07 1.49 2.89
CA ASP A 54 21.86 0.38 3.40
C ASP A 54 21.11 -0.96 3.34
N ARG A 55 19.96 -1.00 2.64
CA ARG A 55 19.16 -2.21 2.43
C ARG A 55 19.53 -2.89 1.12
N GLU A 56 19.27 -4.19 1.06
CA GLU A 56 19.45 -4.99 -0.14
C GLU A 56 18.57 -4.51 -1.30
N GLU A 57 19.02 -4.71 -2.55
CA GLU A 57 18.29 -4.23 -3.73
C GLU A 57 16.87 -4.79 -3.82
N PHE A 58 16.63 -6.02 -3.38
CA PHE A 58 15.29 -6.61 -3.36
C PHE A 58 14.34 -5.87 -2.41
N GLU A 59 14.83 -5.35 -1.28
CA GLU A 59 14.03 -4.62 -0.30
C GLU A 59 13.71 -3.22 -0.82
N GLN A 60 14.70 -2.55 -1.43
CA GLN A 60 14.51 -1.28 -2.13
C GLN A 60 13.47 -1.39 -3.26
N ALA A 61 13.57 -2.46 -4.06
CA ALA A 61 12.64 -2.75 -5.15
C ALA A 61 11.23 -3.08 -4.64
N PHE A 62 11.13 -3.82 -3.53
CA PHE A 62 9.84 -4.20 -2.94
C PHE A 62 9.01 -2.96 -2.61
N TYR A 63 9.58 -2.00 -1.88
CA TYR A 63 8.85 -0.77 -1.52
C TYR A 63 8.54 0.09 -2.75
N LEU A 64 9.44 0.17 -3.74
CA LEU A 64 9.12 0.88 -5.00
C LEU A 64 7.91 0.27 -5.71
N PHE A 65 7.90 -1.04 -5.93
CA PHE A 65 6.81 -1.70 -6.65
C PHE A 65 5.51 -1.75 -5.84
N HIS A 66 5.60 -1.74 -4.51
CA HIS A 66 4.46 -1.60 -3.62
C HIS A 66 3.77 -0.24 -3.85
N GLU A 67 4.52 0.88 -3.77
CA GLU A 67 3.93 2.21 -3.98
C GLU A 67 3.46 2.43 -5.42
N LEU A 68 4.18 1.90 -6.42
CA LEU A 68 3.73 1.93 -7.81
C LEU A 68 2.41 1.16 -8.01
N ARG A 69 2.21 0.06 -7.26
CA ARG A 69 0.95 -0.68 -7.29
C ARG A 69 -0.18 0.13 -6.68
N HIS A 70 0.06 0.85 -5.58
CA HIS A 70 -0.92 1.82 -5.06
C HIS A 70 -1.24 2.90 -6.08
N ALA A 71 -0.24 3.46 -6.75
CA ALA A 71 -0.47 4.45 -7.79
C ALA A 71 -1.43 3.93 -8.85
N LEU A 72 -1.20 2.71 -9.35
CA LEU A 72 -2.09 2.07 -10.33
C LEU A 72 -3.49 1.78 -9.77
N GLN A 73 -3.61 1.33 -8.51
CA GLN A 73 -4.88 1.11 -7.84
C GLN A 73 -5.72 2.39 -7.77
N TYR A 74 -5.11 3.52 -7.39
CA TYR A 74 -5.80 4.80 -7.26
C TYR A 74 -6.11 5.48 -8.59
N THR A 75 -5.22 5.39 -9.59
CA THR A 75 -5.43 6.04 -10.89
C THR A 75 -6.31 5.22 -11.83
N ASN A 76 -6.35 3.89 -11.66
CA ASN A 76 -7.14 3.00 -12.50
C ASN A 76 -7.87 1.91 -11.68
N PRO A 77 -8.74 2.30 -10.75
CA PRO A 77 -9.39 1.37 -9.82
C PRO A 77 -10.30 0.34 -10.51
N GLN A 78 -10.83 0.66 -11.70
CA GLN A 78 -11.70 -0.23 -12.47
C GLN A 78 -10.96 -1.47 -13.03
N SER A 79 -9.63 -1.44 -13.07
CA SER A 79 -8.82 -2.60 -13.49
C SER A 79 -8.62 -3.63 -12.38
N PHE A 80 -9.18 -3.39 -11.19
CA PHE A 80 -9.05 -4.24 -10.01
C PHE A 80 -10.40 -4.82 -9.63
N ASN A 81 -10.37 -5.90 -8.84
CA ASN A 81 -11.61 -6.48 -8.33
C ASN A 81 -12.32 -5.50 -7.37
N ASN A 82 -13.63 -5.70 -7.21
CA ASN A 82 -14.49 -4.78 -6.47
C ASN A 82 -14.01 -4.51 -5.04
N ILE A 83 -13.52 -5.54 -4.33
CA ILE A 83 -13.09 -5.37 -2.93
C ILE A 83 -11.84 -4.50 -2.81
N ILE A 84 -10.89 -4.57 -3.75
CA ILE A 84 -9.73 -3.67 -3.77
C ILE A 84 -10.21 -2.24 -3.99
N ASN A 85 -11.03 -2.02 -5.02
CA ASN A 85 -11.57 -0.70 -5.35
C ASN A 85 -12.36 -0.09 -4.17
N GLU A 86 -13.29 -0.86 -3.58
CA GLU A 86 -14.04 -0.47 -2.38
C GLU A 86 -13.11 -0.06 -1.23
N SER A 87 -12.03 -0.82 -1.00
CA SER A 87 -11.12 -0.59 0.12
C SER A 87 -10.27 0.67 0.02
N LEU A 88 -10.04 1.23 -1.17
CA LEU A 88 -9.19 2.42 -1.35
C LEU A 88 -9.71 3.66 -0.63
N SER A 89 -11.01 3.70 -0.31
CA SER A 89 -11.61 4.81 0.43
C SER A 89 -11.49 4.65 1.95
N TYR A 90 -10.95 3.54 2.46
CA TYR A 90 -10.91 3.22 3.89
C TYR A 90 -9.46 3.00 4.33
N ILE A 91 -8.93 3.94 5.10
CA ILE A 91 -7.59 3.83 5.68
C ILE A 91 -7.74 3.40 7.12
N ILE A 92 -7.60 2.10 7.38
CA ILE A 92 -7.67 1.53 8.72
C ILE A 92 -6.27 1.53 9.33
N MET A 93 -6.16 2.00 10.57
CA MET A 93 -4.92 2.03 11.34
C MET A 93 -4.83 0.84 12.30
N TYR A 94 -3.63 0.56 12.81
CA TYR A 94 -3.37 -0.57 13.72
C TYR A 94 -4.27 -0.60 14.97
N ASP A 95 -4.73 0.56 15.42
CA ASP A 95 -5.57 0.72 16.60
C ASP A 95 -7.08 0.65 16.28
N GLY A 96 -7.46 0.36 15.03
CA GLY A 96 -8.86 0.36 14.59
C GLY A 96 -9.43 1.75 14.27
N THR A 97 -8.64 2.82 14.35
CA THR A 97 -9.05 4.10 13.80
C THR A 97 -9.13 3.98 12.27
N CYS A 98 -10.28 4.28 11.68
CA CYS A 98 -10.47 4.33 10.24
C CYS A 98 -10.68 5.77 9.78
N TYR A 99 -9.97 6.17 8.74
CA TYR A 99 -10.22 7.40 8.00
C TYR A 99 -10.86 7.07 6.67
N LYS A 100 -12.16 7.35 6.53
CA LYS A 100 -12.86 7.18 5.26
C LYS A 100 -12.78 8.44 4.42
N LYS A 101 -12.26 8.33 3.19
CA LYS A 101 -12.23 9.41 2.21
C LYS A 101 -13.56 9.48 1.46
N VAL A 102 -14.16 10.68 1.39
CA VAL A 102 -15.33 10.98 0.55
C VAL A 102 -15.10 12.33 -0.13
N GLY A 103 -14.80 12.29 -1.43
CA GLY A 103 -14.26 13.45 -2.14
C GLY A 103 -12.95 13.91 -1.48
N ASP A 104 -12.88 15.18 -1.10
CA ASP A 104 -11.71 15.79 -0.45
C ASP A 104 -11.76 15.72 1.10
N LYS A 105 -12.80 15.11 1.66
CA LYS A 105 -13.00 15.04 3.12
C LYS A 105 -12.63 13.68 3.67
N TYR A 106 -12.10 13.69 4.89
CA TYR A 106 -11.84 12.49 5.68
C TYR A 106 -12.78 12.46 6.89
N TYR A 107 -13.42 11.31 7.08
CA TYR A 107 -14.28 11.05 8.22
C TYR A 107 -13.62 10.01 9.11
N LYS A 108 -13.47 10.36 10.39
CA LYS A 108 -12.87 9.46 11.38
C LYS A 108 -13.95 8.57 11.99
N TYR A 109 -13.71 7.27 11.97
CA TYR A 109 -14.54 6.26 12.64
C TYR A 109 -13.67 5.36 13.51
N LYS A 110 -14.17 4.93 14.67
CA LYS A 110 -13.45 3.98 15.54
C LYS A 110 -14.09 2.60 15.42
N ILE A 111 -13.36 1.67 14.83
CA ILE A 111 -13.79 0.27 14.74
C ILE A 111 -13.62 -0.36 16.12
N ASN A 112 -14.69 -1.01 16.59
CA ASN A 112 -14.65 -1.77 17.83
C ASN A 112 -14.10 -3.18 17.58
N GLY A 113 -13.23 -3.64 18.47
CA GLY A 113 -12.65 -4.97 18.43
C GLY A 113 -11.52 -5.11 19.43
N ASP A 114 -11.10 -6.33 19.71
CA ASP A 114 -9.89 -6.57 20.48
C ASP A 114 -8.62 -6.26 19.67
N GLU A 115 -7.48 -6.17 20.35
CA GLU A 115 -6.20 -5.79 19.75
C GLU A 115 -5.77 -6.76 18.63
N GLU A 116 -6.00 -8.06 18.81
CA GLU A 116 -5.64 -9.08 17.81
C GLU A 116 -6.46 -8.91 16.54
N PHE A 117 -7.78 -8.72 16.67
CA PHE A 117 -8.67 -8.45 15.56
C PHE A 117 -8.28 -7.18 14.82
N LEU A 118 -8.05 -6.07 15.54
CA LEU A 118 -7.70 -4.78 14.93
C LEU A 118 -6.34 -4.83 14.21
N LYS A 119 -5.36 -5.52 14.79
CA LYS A 119 -4.08 -5.76 14.13
C LYS A 119 -4.23 -6.59 12.85
N ASN A 120 -5.01 -7.67 12.90
CA ASN A 120 -5.28 -8.50 11.73
C ASN A 120 -6.04 -7.73 10.65
N LEU A 121 -6.96 -6.85 11.04
CA LEU A 121 -7.69 -5.96 10.13
C LEU A 121 -6.73 -4.96 9.47
N TYR A 122 -5.83 -4.34 10.22
CA TYR A 122 -4.85 -3.40 9.68
C TYR A 122 -3.95 -4.04 8.60
N ILE A 123 -3.37 -5.21 8.89
CA ILE A 123 -2.42 -5.88 7.97
C ILE A 123 -3.11 -6.65 6.83
N SER A 124 -4.41 -6.96 6.95
CA SER A 124 -5.16 -7.72 5.94
C SER A 124 -5.92 -6.81 4.98
N GLN A 125 -5.67 -5.50 4.96
CA GLN A 125 -6.43 -4.57 4.12
C GLN A 125 -6.36 -4.99 2.65
N PRO A 126 -7.48 -5.06 1.91
CA PRO A 126 -7.49 -5.68 0.58
C PRO A 126 -6.52 -5.06 -0.42
N TYR A 127 -6.43 -3.72 -0.47
CA TYR A 127 -5.53 -2.99 -1.37
C TYR A 127 -4.05 -3.15 -0.96
N GLU A 128 -3.73 -3.20 0.33
CA GLU A 128 -2.39 -3.48 0.87
C GLU A 128 -1.92 -4.90 0.53
N MET A 129 -2.80 -5.90 0.73
CA MET A 129 -2.48 -7.29 0.39
C MET A 129 -2.19 -7.47 -1.11
N ASP A 130 -2.92 -6.76 -1.98
CA ASP A 130 -2.63 -6.74 -3.41
C ASP A 130 -1.29 -6.07 -3.72
N ALA A 131 -0.99 -4.92 -3.09
CA ALA A 131 0.28 -4.22 -3.25
C ALA A 131 1.48 -5.07 -2.83
N ASN A 132 1.42 -5.70 -1.65
CA ASN A 132 2.47 -6.58 -1.13
C ASN A 132 2.69 -7.80 -2.02
N LYS A 133 1.61 -8.46 -2.46
CA LYS A 133 1.70 -9.62 -3.36
C LYS A 133 2.24 -9.24 -4.73
N TYR A 134 1.84 -8.10 -5.27
CA TYR A 134 2.34 -7.58 -6.52
C TYR A 134 3.83 -7.27 -6.42
N ALA A 135 4.24 -6.51 -5.41
CA ALA A 135 5.63 -6.15 -5.16
C ALA A 135 6.52 -7.39 -5.06
N TYR A 136 6.15 -8.37 -4.23
CA TYR A 136 6.88 -9.63 -4.11
C TYR A 136 7.10 -10.31 -5.46
N LYS A 137 6.02 -10.51 -6.23
CA LYS A 137 6.10 -11.12 -7.57
C LYS A 137 6.99 -10.33 -8.51
N LYS A 138 6.84 -9.00 -8.51
CA LYS A 138 7.59 -8.13 -9.42
C LYS A 138 9.08 -8.14 -9.11
N VAL A 139 9.45 -8.14 -7.82
CA VAL A 139 10.84 -8.28 -7.40
C VAL A 139 11.41 -9.64 -7.81
N CYS A 140 10.66 -10.73 -7.61
CA CYS A 140 11.06 -12.05 -8.10
C CYS A 140 11.30 -12.07 -9.62
N GLU A 141 10.48 -11.35 -10.40
CA GLU A 141 10.66 -11.23 -11.87
C GLU A 141 11.90 -10.42 -12.25
N VAL A 142 12.18 -9.31 -11.56
CA VAL A 142 13.21 -8.35 -11.99
C VAL A 142 14.59 -8.61 -11.40
N ILE A 143 14.67 -9.12 -10.17
CA ILE A 143 15.90 -9.35 -9.42
C ILE A 143 16.13 -10.84 -9.20
N GLY A 144 15.05 -11.61 -9.01
CA GLY A 144 15.10 -13.03 -8.68
C GLY A 144 14.60 -13.33 -7.29
N PHE A 145 14.34 -14.60 -7.03
CA PHE A 145 13.91 -15.08 -5.72
C PHE A 145 15.08 -15.09 -4.72
N SER A 146 14.80 -14.69 -3.48
CA SER A 146 15.66 -14.93 -2.31
C SER A 146 14.81 -15.27 -1.09
N LYS A 147 15.40 -15.98 -0.12
CA LYS A 147 14.71 -16.31 1.14
C LYS A 147 14.42 -15.06 1.96
N GLU A 148 15.31 -14.08 1.89
CA GLU A 148 15.20 -12.80 2.57
C GLU A 148 14.04 -11.97 2.00
N LEU A 149 13.81 -12.02 0.68
CA LEU A 149 12.65 -11.43 0.03
C LEU A 149 11.35 -12.13 0.45
N GLU A 150 11.34 -13.46 0.50
CA GLU A 150 10.19 -14.23 0.99
C GLU A 150 9.85 -13.88 2.45
N GLN A 151 10.87 -13.75 3.31
CA GLN A 151 10.70 -13.30 4.70
C GLN A 151 10.16 -11.86 4.80
N LEU A 152 10.66 -10.94 3.96
CA LEU A 152 10.15 -9.58 3.88
C LEU A 152 8.66 -9.58 3.49
N TYR A 153 8.29 -10.34 2.46
CA TYR A 153 6.90 -10.49 2.04
C TYR A 153 6.03 -11.04 3.18
N HIS A 154 6.46 -12.09 3.87
CA HIS A 154 5.70 -12.66 4.98
C HIS A 154 5.56 -11.73 6.20
N ARG A 155 6.49 -10.78 6.40
CA ARG A 155 6.35 -9.75 7.44
C ARG A 155 5.16 -8.82 7.19
N TRP A 156 4.88 -8.54 5.91
CA TRP A 156 3.80 -7.66 5.47
C TRP A 156 2.50 -8.41 5.13
N MET A 157 2.47 -9.73 5.33
CA MET A 157 1.28 -10.54 5.11
C MET A 157 0.69 -11.04 6.42
N PRO A 158 -0.64 -11.08 6.56
CA PRO A 158 -1.28 -11.65 7.74
C PRO A 158 -0.97 -13.14 7.90
N LYS A 159 -0.82 -13.58 9.15
CA LYS A 159 -0.84 -15.00 9.50
C LYS A 159 -2.23 -15.61 9.33
N SER A 160 -3.27 -14.83 9.66
CA SER A 160 -4.67 -15.20 9.47
C SER A 160 -5.38 -14.09 8.70
N ARG A 161 -5.85 -14.42 7.50
CA ARG A 161 -6.49 -13.45 6.61
C ARG A 161 -7.90 -13.13 7.11
N VAL A 162 -8.18 -11.85 7.31
CA VAL A 162 -9.55 -11.37 7.50
C VAL A 162 -10.35 -11.57 6.20
N PRO A 163 -11.51 -12.26 6.22
CA PRO A 163 -12.32 -12.46 5.02
C PRO A 163 -12.79 -11.13 4.41
N ASN A 164 -12.89 -11.07 3.08
CA ASN A 164 -13.39 -9.89 2.38
C ASN A 164 -14.79 -9.48 2.84
N GLU A 165 -15.62 -10.44 3.26
CA GLU A 165 -16.97 -10.15 3.75
C GLU A 165 -16.96 -9.39 5.08
N THR A 166 -15.98 -9.65 5.95
CA THR A 166 -15.78 -8.87 7.18
C THR A 166 -15.48 -7.42 6.86
N TYR A 167 -14.65 -7.14 5.85
CA TYR A 167 -14.42 -5.76 5.39
C TYR A 167 -15.68 -5.09 4.88
N ARG A 168 -16.49 -5.78 4.07
CA ARG A 168 -17.74 -5.21 3.55
C ARG A 168 -18.72 -4.85 4.65
N LEU A 169 -18.84 -5.69 5.68
CA LEU A 169 -19.67 -5.39 6.85
C LEU A 169 -19.15 -4.14 7.59
N ILE A 170 -17.85 -4.04 7.83
CA ILE A 170 -17.23 -2.88 8.47
C ILE A 170 -17.44 -1.61 7.64
N TYR A 171 -17.20 -1.66 6.33
CA TYR A 171 -17.40 -0.54 5.41
C TYR A 171 -18.85 -0.06 5.44
N LYS A 172 -19.81 -0.99 5.46
CA LYS A 172 -21.24 -0.67 5.56
C LYS A 172 -21.58 0.05 6.88
N GLU A 173 -21.00 -0.35 8.00
CA GLU A 173 -21.22 0.33 9.29
C GLU A 173 -20.60 1.73 9.31
N ILE A 174 -19.38 1.88 8.77
CA ILE A 174 -18.74 3.19 8.60
C ILE A 174 -19.59 4.09 7.70
N ASP A 175 -20.09 3.56 6.57
CA ASP A 175 -20.94 4.28 5.62
C ASP A 175 -22.22 4.81 6.25
N LYS A 176 -22.86 4.05 7.15
CA LYS A 176 -24.04 4.50 7.88
C LYS A 176 -23.70 5.67 8.81
N SER A 177 -22.62 5.55 9.58
CA SER A 177 -22.21 6.55 10.57
C SER A 177 -21.84 7.93 10.00
N ILE A 178 -21.57 8.03 8.69
CA ILE A 178 -21.18 9.27 8.01
C ILE A 178 -22.37 9.95 7.30
N LYS A 179 -23.44 9.19 7.06
CA LYS A 179 -24.67 9.71 6.45
C LYS A 179 -25.63 10.30 7.50
N GLU A 180 -25.41 10.00 8.77
CA GLU A 180 -26.10 10.54 9.94
C GLU A 180 -25.34 11.74 10.51
#